data_AF-A0A392TYL6-F1
#
_entry.id   AF-A0A392TYL6-F1
#
_cell.length_a   1.000
_cell.length_b   1.000
_cell.length_c   1.000
_cell.angle_alpha   90.00
_cell.angle_beta   90.00
_cell.angle_gamma   90.00
#
_symmetry.space_group_name_H-M   'P 1'
#
loop_
_entity.id
_entity.type
_entity.pdbx_description
1 polymer ?
#
loop_
_entity_poly.entity_id
_entity_poly.type
_entity_poly.pdbx_seq_one_letter_code
_entity_poly.pdbx_strand_id
1 'polypeptide(L)' 'MWDLALPKETDRDHRYCNPMVQGPHLANVKKLKRCLIIGYGGDIMVDRQQEFVTMLVKCGVQVEARFDPVGFHNIDMV' A
#
# COMPACT_ATOMS: atom_id res chain seq x y z
N MET A 1 -8.26 10.06 -11.24
CA MET A 1 -8.14 8.60 -11.46
C MET A 1 -9.12 7.83 -10.57
N TRP A 2 -9.03 7.97 -9.24
CA TRP A 2 -9.91 7.23 -8.32
C TRP A 2 -11.41 7.45 -8.53
N ASP A 3 -11.85 8.64 -8.95
CA ASP A 3 -13.27 8.94 -9.22
C ASP A 3 -13.87 8.06 -10.35
N LEU A 4 -13.03 7.44 -11.18
CA LEU A 4 -13.44 6.51 -12.25
C LEU A 4 -13.32 5.03 -11.84
N ALA A 5 -12.61 4.73 -10.75
CA ALA A 5 -12.30 3.36 -10.32
C ALA A 5 -13.08 2.95 -9.06
N LEU A 6 -13.46 3.93 -8.23
CA LEU A 6 -14.20 3.69 -7.01
C LEU A 6 -15.72 3.68 -7.26
N PRO A 7 -16.49 2.99 -6.40
CA PRO A 7 -17.94 3.09 -6.44
C PRO A 7 -18.41 4.55 -6.39
N LYS A 8 -19.53 4.85 -7.03
CA LYS A 8 -20.12 6.21 -7.00
C LYS A 8 -20.31 6.66 -5.55
N GLU A 9 -20.09 7.95 -5.33
CA GLU A 9 -20.30 8.62 -4.03
C GLU A 9 -19.42 8.07 -2.89
N THR A 10 -18.29 7.43 -3.22
CA THR A 10 -17.28 7.05 -2.24
C THR A 10 -16.04 7.93 -2.33
N ASP A 11 -15.37 8.11 -1.19
CA ASP A 11 -14.12 8.83 -1.11
C ASP A 11 -12.91 7.89 -1.20
N ARG A 12 -11.71 8.46 -1.07
CA ARG A 12 -10.45 7.70 -1.15
C ARG A 12 -10.16 6.86 0.08
N ASP A 13 -10.96 6.96 1.15
CA ASP A 13 -10.88 6.08 2.31
C ASP A 13 -11.69 4.79 2.12
N HIS A 14 -12.35 4.64 0.97
CA HIS A 14 -12.91 3.36 0.58
C HIS A 14 -11.81 2.26 0.53
N ARG A 15 -12.13 1.05 1.02
CA ARG A 15 -11.20 -0.09 1.15
C ARG A 15 -10.47 -0.54 -0.13
N TYR A 16 -10.92 -0.08 -1.30
CA TYR A 16 -10.27 -0.34 -2.59
C TYR A 16 -9.15 0.66 -2.92
N CYS A 17 -9.15 1.82 -2.27
CA CYS A 17 -8.11 2.84 -2.40
C CYS A 17 -7.21 2.88 -1.16
N ASN A 18 -7.79 2.82 0.05
CA ASN A 18 -7.04 2.94 1.29
C ASN A 18 -7.16 1.67 2.16
N PRO A 19 -6.14 0.78 2.14
CA PRO A 19 -6.16 -0.41 2.98
C PRO A 19 -5.87 -0.14 4.47
N MET A 20 -5.52 1.10 4.85
CA MET A 20 -5.12 1.51 6.21
C MET A 20 -6.31 1.87 7.09
N VAL A 21 -7.47 2.10 6.46
CA VAL A 21 -8.72 2.27 7.18
C VAL A 21 -8.99 1.02 8.02
N GLN A 22 -9.34 1.23 9.29
CA GLN A 22 -9.63 0.14 10.22
C GLN A 22 -10.82 -0.68 9.72
N GLY A 23 -10.73 -2.00 9.82
CA GLY A 23 -11.80 -2.85 9.34
C GLY A 23 -11.58 -4.34 9.58
N PRO A 24 -12.60 -5.16 9.30
CA PRO A 24 -12.56 -6.60 9.55
C PRO A 24 -11.47 -7.34 8.73
N HIS A 25 -10.97 -6.73 7.65
CA HIS A 25 -9.89 -7.30 6.83
C HIS A 25 -8.58 -7.45 7.60
N LEU A 26 -8.33 -6.64 8.63
CA LEU A 26 -7.09 -6.72 9.42
C LEU A 26 -6.92 -8.09 10.10
N ALA A 27 -8.01 -8.76 10.44
CA ALA A 27 -7.98 -10.13 10.96
C ALA A 27 -7.47 -11.16 9.94
N ASN A 28 -7.56 -10.85 8.65
CA ASN A 28 -6.99 -11.64 7.56
C ASN A 28 -5.59 -11.18 7.17
N VAL A 29 -5.25 -9.89 7.33
CA VAL A 29 -3.90 -9.37 7.05
C VAL A 29 -2.84 -10.11 7.87
N LYS A 30 -3.08 -10.39 9.16
CA LYS A 30 -2.15 -11.16 10.00
C LYS A 30 -1.89 -12.60 9.52
N LYS A 31 -2.70 -13.12 8.58
CA LYS A 31 -2.54 -14.46 7.99
C LYS A 31 -1.64 -14.43 6.75
N LEU A 32 -1.24 -13.25 6.28
CA LEU A 32 -0.30 -13.12 5.17
C LEU A 32 1.04 -13.73 5.56
N LYS A 33 1.67 -14.40 4.59
CA LYS A 33 3.06 -14.85 4.70
C LYS A 33 3.99 -13.66 4.50
N ARG A 34 5.29 -13.94 4.36
CA ARG A 34 6.30 -12.93 4.08
C ARG A 34 5.92 -12.10 2.83
N CYS A 35 5.98 -10.78 2.96
CA CYS A 35 5.71 -9.83 1.89
C CYS A 35 6.99 -9.07 1.52
N LEU A 36 7.15 -8.77 0.23
CA LEU A 36 8.15 -7.84 -0.28
C LEU A 36 7.41 -6.60 -0.79
N ILE A 37 7.85 -5.42 -0.38
CA ILE A 37 7.35 -4.14 -0.87
C ILE A 37 8.55 -3.34 -1.38
N ILE A 38 8.48 -2.92 -2.65
CA ILE A 38 9.47 -2.10 -3.31
C ILE A 38 8.81 -0.77 -3.68
N GLY A 39 9.49 0.35 -3.44
CA GLY A 39 9.03 1.68 -3.83
C GLY A 39 10.19 2.62 -4.14
N TYR A 40 9.87 3.75 -4.75
CA TYR A 40 10.86 4.70 -5.25
C TYR A 40 10.45 6.14 -4.91
N GLY A 41 11.43 7.00 -4.60
CA GLY A 41 11.17 8.36 -4.12
C GLY A 41 10.44 9.28 -5.10
N GLY A 42 10.55 9.05 -6.41
CA GLY A 42 9.79 9.80 -7.42
C GLY A 42 8.38 9.25 -7.70
N ASP A 43 7.93 8.20 -7.00
CA ASP A 43 6.54 7.74 -7.08
C ASP A 43 5.68 8.55 -6.08
N ILE A 44 4.64 9.23 -6.59
CA ILE A 44 3.70 10.01 -5.77
C ILE A 44 2.93 9.17 -4.74
N MET A 45 2.93 7.84 -4.88
CA MET A 45 2.29 6.91 -3.95
C MET A 45 3.22 6.39 -2.85
N VAL A 46 4.50 6.78 -2.85
CA VAL A 46 5.54 6.20 -1.96
C VAL A 46 5.19 6.31 -0.48
N ASP A 47 4.64 7.45 -0.03
CA ASP A 47 4.24 7.64 1.37
C ASP A 47 3.15 6.63 1.79
N ARG A 48 2.18 6.36 0.91
CA ARG A 48 1.14 5.37 1.18
C ARG A 48 1.67 3.93 1.14
N GLN A 49 2.66 3.65 0.29
CA GLN A 49 3.35 2.36 0.27
C GLN A 49 4.10 2.11 1.59
N GLN A 50 4.75 3.15 2.14
CA GLN A 50 5.44 3.08 3.44
C GLN A 50 4.46 2.97 4.62
N GLU A 51 3.32 3.66 4.56
CA GLU A 51 2.24 3.50 5.54
C GLU A 51 1.67 2.06 5.50
N PHE A 52 1.53 1.49 4.30
CA PHE A 52 1.11 0.09 4.13
C PHE A 52 2.09 -0.88 4.78
N VAL A 53 3.41 -0.69 4.60
CA VAL A 53 4.44 -1.46 5.30
C VAL A 53 4.27 -1.36 6.82
N THR A 54 4.04 -0.16 7.33
CA THR A 54 3.83 0.06 8.77
C THR A 54 2.61 -0.71 9.29
N MET A 55 1.50 -0.72 8.54
CA MET A 55 0.30 -1.49 8.89
C MET A 55 0.59 -2.99 8.92
N LEU A 56 1.26 -3.53 7.89
CA LEU A 56 1.60 -4.95 7.81
C LEU A 56 2.47 -5.39 9.00
N VAL A 57 3.50 -4.60 9.34
CA VAL A 57 4.37 -4.86 10.49
C VAL A 57 3.59 -4.85 11.80
N LYS A 58 2.68 -3.87 11.99
CA LYS A 58 1.79 -3.82 13.18
C LYS A 58 0.84 -5.01 13.25
N CYS A 59 0.44 -5.58 12.12
CA CYS A 59 -0.36 -6.81 12.07
C CYS A 59 0.47 -8.10 12.26
N GLY A 60 1.78 -8.00 12.49
CA GLY A 60 2.68 -9.15 12.72
C GLY A 60 3.15 -9.84 11.45
N VAL A 61 2.97 -9.23 10.28
CA VAL A 61 3.42 -9.78 9.00
C VAL A 61 4.94 -9.57 8.87
N GLN A 62 5.65 -10.59 8.40
CA GLN A 62 7.07 -10.44 8.03
C GLN A 62 7.18 -9.64 6.73
N VAL A 63 7.79 -8.46 6.78
CA VAL A 63 7.92 -7.58 5.62
C VAL A 63 9.39 -7.30 5.32
N GLU A 64 9.78 -7.54 4.07
CA GLU A 64 10.98 -6.97 3.46
C GLU A 64 10.56 -5.69 2.73
N ALA A 65 11.07 -4.54 3.16
CA ALA A 65 10.75 -3.25 2.57
C ALA A 65 12.01 -2.64 1.92
N ARG A 66 11.91 -2.24 0.66
CA ARG A 66 13.00 -1.64 -0.11
C ARG A 66 12.50 -0.35 -0.75
N PHE A 67 13.01 0.77 -0.27
CA PHE A 67 12.69 2.08 -0.82
C PHE A 67 13.97 2.76 -1.27
N ASP A 68 14.10 2.99 -2.57
CA ASP A 68 15.21 3.77 -3.12
C ASP A 68 14.79 5.24 -3.23
N PRO A 69 15.60 6.21 -2.74
CA PRO A 69 15.28 7.63 -2.89
C PRO A 69 15.23 8.10 -4.35
N VAL A 70 15.86 7.37 -5.28
CA VAL A 70 15.91 7.67 -6.70
C VAL A 70 15.03 6.69 -7.47
N GLY A 71 14.33 7.19 -8.50
CA GLY A 71 13.48 6.39 -9.38
C GLY A 71 12.11 7.03 -9.55
N PHE A 72 11.21 6.37 -10.28
CA PHE A 72 9.87 6.85 -10.55
C PHE A 72 8.89 5.67 -10.67
N HIS A 73 7.61 5.98 -10.69
CA HIS A 73 6.56 4.96 -10.85
C HIS A 73 6.73 4.16 -12.15
N ASN A 74 6.67 2.83 -12.07
CA ASN A 74 6.92 1.89 -13.19
C ASN A 74 8.34 1.93 -13.76
N ILE A 75 9.37 2.28 -12.98
CA ILE A 75 10.77 2.22 -13.43
C ILE A 75 11.21 0.83 -13.88
N ASP A 76 10.59 -0.24 -13.37
CA ASP A 76 10.93 -1.61 -13.80
C ASP A 76 10.42 -1.95 -15.22
N MET A 77 9.64 -1.05 -15.85
CA MET A 77 9.06 -1.22 -17.19
C MET A 77 9.83 -0.45 -18.28
N VAL A 78 10.93 0.24 -17.94
CA VAL A 78 11.77 0.98 -18.89
C VAL A 78 13.01 0.22 -19.32
#